data_AF-A0A2T6FVB8-F1
#
_entry.id   AF-A0A2T6FVB8-F1
#
_cell.length_a   1.000
_cell.length_b   1.000
_cell.length_c   1.000
_cell.angle_alpha   90.00
_cell.angle_beta   90.00
_cell.angle_gamma   90.00
#
_symmetry.space_group_name_H-M   'P 1'
#
loop_
_entity.id
_entity.type
_entity.pdbx_description
1 polymer ?
#
loop_
_entity_poly.entity_id
_entity_poly.type
_entity_poly.pdbx_seq_one_letter_code
_entity_poly.pdbx_strand_id
1 'polypeptide(L)'
;MNTNPFADFEAAGTAQELAAIQESIRTQGFTSFRLLLEGFRDRLKQFSDGDIASVNKLLAQAKQLFPEPETFSPSWRSIWDEFERIAAYKQTVLETIPAEEREGEWQVLLDNPYTNSDLVCYPGLSFLEGAYLYAYFRSDLKQNEYIRLQKIQNLVMAFGSERQEAANKNKEG
;
A
#
# COMPACT_ATOMS: atom_id res chain seq x y z
N MET A 1 4.06 14.67 -24.25
CA MET A 1 2.87 14.61 -23.39
C MET A 1 3.28 13.84 -22.15
N ASN A 2 3.27 14.48 -20.97
CA ASN A 2 3.41 13.79 -19.69
C ASN A 2 2.04 13.19 -19.37
N THR A 3 1.71 12.12 -20.08
CA THR A 3 0.42 11.46 -19.95
C THR A 3 0.47 10.64 -18.66
N ASN A 4 -0.34 10.98 -17.66
CA ASN A 4 -0.52 10.17 -16.46
C ASN A 4 -1.64 9.16 -16.76
N PRO A 5 -1.32 7.92 -17.17
CA PRO A 5 -2.33 7.02 -17.73
C PRO A 5 -3.39 6.63 -16.69
N PHE A 6 -3.04 6.68 -15.40
CA PHE A 6 -3.99 6.45 -14.33
C PHE A 6 -4.99 7.59 -14.15
N ALA A 7 -4.53 8.85 -14.20
CA ALA A 7 -5.44 10.00 -14.08
C ALA A 7 -6.45 10.04 -15.23
N ASP A 8 -6.00 9.75 -16.45
CA ASP A 8 -6.89 9.68 -17.61
C ASP A 8 -7.87 8.50 -17.47
N PHE A 9 -7.40 7.36 -16.96
CA PHE A 9 -8.23 6.18 -16.67
C PHE A 9 -9.31 6.47 -15.62
N GLU A 10 -8.94 7.11 -14.51
CA GLU A 10 -9.85 7.44 -13.42
C GLU A 10 -10.91 8.47 -13.83
N ALA A 11 -10.54 9.41 -14.70
CA ALA A 11 -11.45 10.44 -15.22
C ALA A 11 -12.39 9.92 -16.32
N ALA A 12 -12.10 8.78 -16.95
CA ALA A 12 -12.88 8.25 -18.06
C ALA A 12 -14.30 7.84 -17.62
N GLY A 13 -15.30 8.51 -18.19
CA GLY A 13 -16.72 8.29 -17.87
C GLY A 13 -17.44 7.39 -18.87
N THR A 14 -16.87 7.18 -20.05
CA THR A 14 -17.51 6.48 -21.17
C THR A 14 -16.71 5.29 -21.66
N ALA A 15 -17.39 4.32 -22.29
CA ALA A 15 -16.75 3.17 -22.92
C ALA A 15 -15.79 3.57 -24.06
N GLN A 16 -16.08 4.69 -24.75
CA GLN A 16 -15.24 5.18 -25.84
C GLN A 16 -13.92 5.76 -25.32
N GLU A 17 -13.96 6.54 -24.23
CA GLU A 17 -12.75 7.07 -23.58
C GLU A 17 -11.87 5.92 -23.06
N LEU A 18 -12.48 4.93 -22.40
CA LEU A 18 -11.78 3.75 -21.90
C LEU A 18 -11.12 2.94 -23.03
N ALA A 19 -11.79 2.79 -24.17
CA ALA A 19 -11.22 2.12 -25.34
C ALA A 19 -10.02 2.91 -25.92
N ALA A 20 -10.10 4.24 -25.97
CA ALA A 20 -9.00 5.08 -26.42
C ALA A 20 -7.78 4.99 -25.48
N ILE A 21 -8.01 4.95 -24.16
CA ILE A 21 -6.97 4.76 -23.16
C ILE A 21 -6.34 3.37 -23.28
N GLN A 22 -7.15 2.33 -23.44
CA GLN A 22 -6.69 0.96 -23.64
C GLN A 22 -5.74 0.86 -24.84
N GLU A 23 -6.14 1.45 -25.97
CA GLU A 23 -5.33 1.43 -27.19
C GLU A 23 -4.04 2.24 -27.05
N SER A 24 -4.11 3.41 -26.41
CA SER A 24 -2.95 4.25 -26.10
C SER A 24 -1.93 3.48 -25.25
N ILE A 25 -2.38 2.79 -24.19
CA ILE A 25 -1.52 2.01 -23.30
C ILE A 25 -0.91 0.82 -24.05
N ARG A 26 -1.69 0.10 -24.87
CA ARG A 26 -1.17 -1.00 -25.71
C ARG A 26 -0.09 -0.54 -26.67
N THR A 27 -0.29 0.60 -27.33
CA THR A 27 0.68 1.17 -28.28
C THR A 27 1.98 1.61 -27.60
N GLN A 28 1.87 2.24 -26.42
CA GLN A 28 3.04 2.69 -25.65
C GLN A 28 3.72 1.56 -24.87
N GLY A 29 3.02 0.44 -24.66
CA GLY A 29 3.56 -0.78 -24.07
C GLY A 29 3.93 -0.64 -22.59
N PHE A 30 5.03 -1.31 -22.23
CA PHE A 30 5.49 -1.51 -20.86
C PHE A 30 5.47 -0.24 -19.99
N THR A 31 6.06 0.86 -20.46
CA THR A 31 6.23 2.08 -19.65
C THR A 31 4.89 2.69 -19.28
N SER A 32 3.94 2.73 -20.22
CA SER A 32 2.61 3.31 -19.99
C SER A 32 1.80 2.46 -19.02
N PHE A 33 1.84 1.14 -19.19
CA PHE A 33 1.19 0.23 -18.25
C PHE A 33 1.83 0.27 -16.85
N ARG A 34 3.16 0.40 -16.75
CA ARG A 34 3.86 0.60 -15.47
C ARG A 34 3.35 1.83 -14.73
N LEU A 35 3.19 2.96 -15.42
CA LEU A 35 2.67 4.20 -14.85
C LEU A 35 1.19 4.05 -14.42
N LEU A 36 0.37 3.32 -15.20
CA LEU A 36 -0.99 2.97 -14.78
C LEU A 36 -0.97 2.21 -13.44
N LEU A 37 -0.13 1.18 -13.32
CA LEU A 37 0.00 0.39 -12.10
C LEU A 37 0.54 1.20 -10.92
N GLU A 38 1.43 2.16 -11.14
CA GLU A 38 1.89 3.09 -10.10
C GLU A 38 0.75 3.92 -9.55
N GLY A 39 -0.11 4.48 -10.41
CA GLY A 39 -1.30 5.21 -9.96
C GLY A 39 -2.28 4.34 -9.16
N PHE A 40 -2.45 3.07 -9.53
CA PHE A 40 -3.22 2.12 -8.71
C PHE A 40 -2.61 1.89 -7.34
N ARG A 41 -1.28 1.75 -7.23
CA ARG A 41 -0.60 1.60 -5.93
C ARG A 41 -0.81 2.82 -5.05
N ASP A 42 -0.69 4.02 -5.62
CA ASP A 42 -0.92 5.27 -4.90
C ASP A 42 -2.37 5.37 -4.41
N ARG A 43 -3.34 5.01 -5.28
CA ARG A 43 -4.75 4.96 -4.91
C ARG A 43 -5.02 3.94 -3.79
N LEU A 44 -4.43 2.74 -3.87
CA LEU A 44 -4.50 1.71 -2.83
C LEU A 44 -3.94 2.21 -1.49
N LYS A 45 -2.84 2.96 -1.53
CA LYS A 45 -2.23 3.57 -0.33
C LYS A 45 -3.14 4.61 0.31
N GLN A 46 -3.81 5.44 -0.49
CA GLN A 46 -4.50 6.63 0.00
C GLN A 46 -5.99 6.44 0.31
N PHE A 47 -6.66 5.42 -0.25
CA PHE A 47 -8.12 5.34 -0.14
C PHE A 47 -8.61 5.20 1.32
N SER A 48 -9.73 5.85 1.61
CA SER A 48 -10.44 5.89 2.89
C SER A 48 -11.83 5.26 2.75
N ASP A 49 -12.66 5.30 3.79
CA ASP A 49 -14.00 4.65 3.80
C ASP A 49 -14.89 5.11 2.64
N GLY A 50 -14.88 6.40 2.32
CA GLY A 50 -15.69 6.97 1.23
C GLY A 50 -15.23 6.54 -0.17
N ASP A 51 -14.01 6.00 -0.29
CA ASP A 51 -13.39 5.65 -1.55
C ASP A 51 -13.58 4.17 -1.93
N ILE A 52 -13.93 3.30 -0.98
CA ILE A 52 -13.92 1.83 -1.14
C ILE A 52 -14.64 1.38 -2.41
N ALA A 53 -15.88 1.86 -2.60
CA ALA A 53 -16.68 1.50 -3.76
C ALA A 53 -16.04 1.96 -5.08
N SER A 54 -15.45 3.16 -5.08
CA SER A 54 -14.79 3.70 -6.27
C SER A 54 -13.53 2.91 -6.64
N VAL A 55 -12.71 2.54 -5.66
CA VAL A 55 -11.48 1.76 -5.88
C VAL A 55 -11.80 0.37 -6.41
N ASN A 56 -12.77 -0.33 -5.82
CA ASN A 56 -13.18 -1.65 -6.28
C ASN A 56 -13.72 -1.60 -7.71
N LYS A 57 -14.46 -0.55 -8.07
CA LYS A 57 -14.92 -0.32 -9.45
C LYS A 57 -13.74 -0.10 -10.41
N LEU A 58 -12.77 0.75 -10.05
CA LEU A 58 -11.60 1.01 -10.88
C LEU A 58 -10.78 -0.25 -11.13
N LEU A 59 -10.56 -1.08 -10.10
CA LEU A 59 -9.85 -2.36 -10.23
C LEU A 59 -10.59 -3.32 -11.17
N ALA A 60 -11.90 -3.46 -11.01
CA ALA A 60 -12.72 -4.30 -11.88
C ALA A 60 -12.66 -3.82 -13.35
N GLN A 61 -12.74 -2.52 -13.58
CA GLN A 61 -12.64 -1.94 -14.93
C GLN A 61 -11.24 -2.17 -15.54
N ALA A 62 -10.17 -1.98 -14.76
CA ALA A 62 -8.82 -2.19 -15.25
C ALA A 62 -8.55 -3.66 -15.59
N LYS A 63 -9.02 -4.59 -14.75
CA LYS A 63 -8.95 -6.04 -15.00
C LYS A 63 -9.71 -6.44 -16.26
N GLN A 64 -10.87 -5.81 -16.53
CA GLN A 64 -11.62 -6.04 -17.78
C GLN A 64 -10.91 -5.51 -19.02
N LEU A 65 -10.27 -4.35 -18.93
CA LEU A 65 -9.56 -3.73 -20.06
C LEU A 65 -8.20 -4.38 -20.33
N PHE A 66 -7.54 -4.89 -19.29
CA PHE A 66 -6.24 -5.53 -19.37
C PHE A 66 -6.26 -6.90 -18.71
N PRO A 67 -6.99 -7.89 -19.26
CA PRO A 67 -7.16 -9.20 -18.64
C PRO A 67 -5.87 -10.02 -18.58
N GLU A 68 -4.91 -9.72 -19.47
CA GLU A 68 -3.62 -10.42 -19.59
C GLU A 68 -2.45 -9.44 -19.40
N PRO A 69 -2.25 -8.90 -18.18
CA PRO A 69 -1.19 -7.93 -17.88
C PRO A 69 0.22 -8.47 -18.14
N GLU A 70 0.41 -9.79 -18.16
CA GLU A 70 1.68 -10.46 -18.47
C GLU A 70 2.20 -10.17 -19.88
N THR A 71 1.33 -9.75 -20.79
CA THR A 71 1.69 -9.34 -22.16
C THR A 71 2.60 -8.11 -22.17
N PHE A 72 2.49 -7.24 -21.16
CA PHE A 72 3.37 -6.10 -20.98
C PHE A 72 4.64 -6.46 -20.19
N SER A 73 4.51 -7.32 -19.18
CA SER A 73 5.64 -7.89 -18.43
C SER A 73 5.22 -9.17 -17.70
N PRO A 74 5.98 -10.29 -17.82
CA PRO A 74 5.67 -11.54 -17.11
C PRO A 74 5.49 -11.39 -15.60
N SER A 75 6.15 -10.39 -14.98
CA SER A 75 6.04 -10.09 -13.55
C SER A 75 4.66 -9.60 -13.11
N TRP A 76 3.78 -9.25 -14.04
CA TRP A 76 2.46 -8.69 -13.74
C TRP A 76 1.31 -9.67 -13.91
N ARG A 77 1.60 -10.95 -14.18
CA ARG A 77 0.58 -12.01 -14.35
C ARG A 77 -0.53 -11.97 -13.28
N SER A 78 -0.16 -11.73 -12.03
CA SER A 78 -1.09 -11.78 -10.89
C SER A 78 -1.42 -10.38 -10.32
N ILE A 79 -1.06 -9.30 -11.01
CA ILE A 79 -1.08 -7.95 -10.43
C ILE A 79 -2.48 -7.49 -10.02
N TRP A 80 -3.50 -7.85 -10.81
CA TRP A 80 -4.88 -7.48 -10.49
C TRP A 80 -5.38 -8.22 -9.26
N ASP A 81 -5.09 -9.52 -9.15
CA ASP A 81 -5.47 -10.30 -7.98
C ASP A 81 -4.72 -9.82 -6.71
N GLU A 82 -3.46 -9.41 -6.85
CA GLU A 82 -2.70 -8.77 -5.77
C GLU A 82 -3.37 -7.47 -5.31
N PHE A 83 -3.70 -6.57 -6.24
CA PHE A 83 -4.37 -5.31 -5.92
C PHE A 83 -5.75 -5.50 -5.30
N GLU A 84 -6.54 -6.46 -5.80
CA GLU A 84 -7.83 -6.83 -5.22
C GLU A 84 -7.68 -7.36 -3.79
N ARG A 85 -6.69 -8.21 -3.51
CA ARG A 85 -6.39 -8.68 -2.13
C ARG A 85 -6.02 -7.53 -1.22
N ILE A 86 -5.16 -6.61 -1.68
CA ILE A 86 -4.76 -5.43 -0.91
C ILE A 86 -5.97 -4.56 -0.59
N ALA A 87 -6.82 -4.27 -1.58
CA ALA A 87 -8.03 -3.49 -1.39
C ALA A 87 -8.96 -4.14 -0.35
N ALA A 88 -9.21 -5.44 -0.46
CA ALA A 88 -10.06 -6.19 0.46
C ALA A 88 -9.52 -6.23 1.90
N TYR A 89 -8.22 -6.46 2.07
CA TYR A 89 -7.61 -6.47 3.41
C TYR A 89 -7.57 -5.09 4.04
N LYS A 90 -7.29 -4.04 3.26
CA LYS A 90 -7.33 -2.67 3.77
C LYS A 90 -8.76 -2.27 4.12
N GLN A 91 -9.75 -2.60 3.29
CA GLN A 91 -11.17 -2.42 3.61
C GLN A 91 -11.53 -3.09 4.94
N THR A 92 -11.09 -4.33 5.16
CA THR A 92 -11.33 -5.02 6.44
C THR A 92 -10.79 -4.22 7.63
N VAL A 93 -9.59 -3.64 7.51
CA VAL A 93 -8.99 -2.79 8.56
C VAL A 93 -9.83 -1.53 8.81
N LEU A 94 -10.25 -0.84 7.73
CA LEU A 94 -11.12 0.33 7.82
C LEU A 94 -12.42 -0.02 8.55
N GLU A 95 -13.09 -1.09 8.15
CA GLU A 95 -14.38 -1.51 8.74
C GLU A 95 -14.24 -2.02 10.19
N THR A 96 -13.08 -2.56 10.57
CA THR A 96 -12.84 -3.12 11.90
C THR A 96 -12.54 -2.04 12.94
N ILE A 97 -11.84 -0.97 12.56
CA ILE A 97 -11.37 0.07 13.48
C ILE A 97 -12.22 1.32 13.30
N PRO A 98 -13.02 1.73 14.31
CA PRO A 98 -13.89 2.90 14.22
C PRO A 98 -13.13 4.18 13.86
N ALA A 99 -13.77 5.10 13.14
CA ALA A 99 -13.14 6.31 12.63
C ALA A 99 -12.48 7.14 13.75
N GLU A 100 -13.17 7.24 14.88
CA GLU A 100 -12.77 7.94 16.10
C GLU A 100 -11.53 7.34 16.79
N GLU A 101 -11.19 6.08 16.52
CA GLU A 101 -10.04 5.40 17.12
C GLU A 101 -8.78 5.45 16.25
N ARG A 102 -8.86 5.99 15.03
CA ARG A 102 -7.77 5.90 14.04
C ARG A 102 -6.66 6.92 14.24
N GLU A 103 -6.94 8.05 14.87
CA GLU A 103 -5.93 9.10 15.08
C GLU A 103 -4.80 8.61 15.99
N GLY A 104 -3.55 8.95 15.64
CA GLY A 104 -2.36 8.60 16.39
C GLY A 104 -1.35 7.80 15.56
N GLU A 105 -0.35 7.27 16.26
CA GLU A 105 0.70 6.46 15.66
C GLU A 105 0.33 4.99 15.60
N TRP A 106 0.65 4.36 14.48
CA TRP A 106 0.45 2.95 14.20
C TRP A 106 1.76 2.27 13.85
N GLN A 107 1.81 0.96 14.06
CA GLN A 107 2.90 0.11 13.61
C GLN A 107 2.41 -1.19 12.99
N VAL A 108 3.21 -1.74 12.07
CA VAL A 108 3.01 -3.06 11.49
C VAL A 108 4.16 -3.98 11.91
N LEU A 109 3.83 -5.15 12.45
CA LEU A 109 4.79 -6.19 12.84
C LEU A 109 4.60 -7.42 11.96
N LEU A 110 5.69 -7.98 11.45
CA LEU A 110 5.72 -9.28 10.76
C LEU A 110 6.72 -10.18 11.46
N ASP A 111 6.33 -11.43 11.66
CA ASP A 111 7.16 -12.40 12.37
C ASP A 111 6.79 -13.83 11.95
N ASN A 112 7.75 -14.75 12.12
CA ASN A 112 7.58 -16.18 11.96
C ASN A 112 8.16 -16.87 13.20
N PRO A 113 7.32 -17.34 14.13
CA PRO A 113 7.79 -17.87 15.41
C PRO A 113 8.55 -19.19 15.28
N TYR A 114 8.62 -19.76 14.08
CA TYR A 114 9.31 -21.02 13.79
C TYR A 114 10.62 -20.84 13.02
N THR A 115 11.04 -19.60 12.74
CA THR A 115 12.34 -19.31 12.15
C THR A 115 13.19 -18.47 13.10
N ASN A 116 14.51 -18.50 12.91
CA ASN A 116 15.44 -17.60 13.60
C ASN A 116 15.56 -16.25 12.88
N SER A 117 14.53 -15.85 12.11
CA SER A 117 14.53 -14.59 11.38
C SER A 117 14.23 -13.44 12.34
N ASP A 118 14.82 -12.28 12.09
CA ASP A 118 14.50 -11.08 12.85
C ASP A 118 13.04 -10.68 12.63
N LEU A 119 12.39 -10.26 13.72
CA LEU A 119 11.08 -9.63 13.66
C LEU A 119 11.19 -8.31 12.87
N VAL A 120 10.29 -8.11 11.91
CA VAL A 120 10.23 -6.88 11.11
C VAL A 120 9.19 -5.95 11.72
N CYS A 121 9.58 -4.69 11.94
CA CYS A 121 8.71 -3.65 12.47
C CYS A 121 8.74 -2.41 11.57
N TYR A 122 7.55 -1.89 11.24
CA TYR A 122 7.34 -0.60 10.59
C TYR A 122 6.63 0.34 11.58
N PRO A 123 7.37 1.12 12.40
CA PRO A 123 6.80 2.06 13.37
C PRO A 123 6.48 3.42 12.74
N GLY A 124 5.87 4.33 13.52
CA GLY A 124 5.72 5.74 13.11
C GLY A 124 4.71 5.98 11.97
N LEU A 125 3.76 5.08 11.76
CA LEU A 125 2.81 5.16 10.64
C LEU A 125 1.55 5.94 11.02
N SER A 126 0.97 6.67 10.06
CA SER A 126 -0.44 7.05 10.17
C SER A 126 -1.34 5.81 10.02
N PHE A 127 -2.62 5.94 10.39
CA PHE A 127 -3.58 4.84 10.24
C PHE A 127 -3.70 4.34 8.79
N LEU A 128 -3.82 5.24 7.80
CA LEU A 128 -3.98 4.85 6.40
C LEU A 128 -2.73 4.16 5.86
N GLU A 129 -1.54 4.62 6.26
CA GLU A 129 -0.28 3.96 5.91
C GLU A 129 -0.15 2.59 6.56
N GLY A 130 -0.49 2.49 7.85
CA GLY A 130 -0.53 1.23 8.59
C GLY A 130 -1.49 0.23 7.99
N ALA A 131 -2.71 0.66 7.65
CA ALA A 131 -3.73 -0.17 7.00
C ALA A 131 -3.28 -0.65 5.61
N TYR A 132 -2.64 0.22 4.81
CA TYR A 132 -2.08 -0.15 3.53
C TYR A 132 -0.92 -1.15 3.66
N LEU A 133 0.08 -0.87 4.51
CA LEU A 133 1.22 -1.77 4.70
C LEU A 133 0.78 -3.12 5.28
N TYR A 134 -0.15 -3.11 6.23
CA TYR A 134 -0.77 -4.33 6.74
C TYR A 134 -1.39 -5.14 5.60
N ALA A 135 -2.21 -4.52 4.76
CA ALA A 135 -2.86 -5.20 3.63
C ALA A 135 -1.87 -5.70 2.58
N TYR A 136 -0.86 -4.88 2.25
CA TYR A 136 0.22 -5.20 1.31
C TYR A 136 0.97 -6.45 1.76
N PHE A 137 1.49 -6.48 2.99
CA PHE A 137 2.22 -7.62 3.49
C PHE A 137 1.32 -8.83 3.75
N ARG A 138 0.08 -8.63 4.21
CA ARG A 138 -0.90 -9.71 4.39
C ARG A 138 -1.19 -10.45 3.07
N SER A 139 -1.09 -9.76 1.94
CA SER A 139 -1.34 -10.33 0.62
C SER A 139 -0.32 -11.38 0.16
N ASP A 140 0.86 -11.42 0.81
CA ASP A 140 1.98 -12.32 0.49
C ASP A 140 2.54 -13.02 1.74
N LEU A 141 1.71 -13.23 2.78
CA LEU A 141 2.15 -13.96 3.98
C LEU A 141 2.47 -15.41 3.64
N LYS A 142 3.65 -15.86 4.08
CA LYS A 142 4.08 -17.25 3.93
C LYS A 142 3.53 -18.12 5.06
N GLN A 143 3.74 -19.41 4.91
CA GLN A 143 3.32 -20.38 5.92
C GLN A 143 3.93 -20.06 7.29
N ASN A 144 3.07 -20.05 8.31
CA ASN A 144 3.38 -19.74 9.70
C ASN A 144 3.85 -18.31 9.98
N GLU A 145 3.88 -17.43 8.99
CA GLU A 145 4.05 -15.99 9.23
C GLU A 145 2.75 -15.42 9.80
N TYR A 146 2.88 -14.44 10.69
CA TYR A 146 1.76 -13.63 11.13
C TYR A 146 2.09 -12.14 10.98
N ILE A 147 1.04 -11.35 10.83
CA ILE A 147 1.12 -9.90 10.75
C ILE A 147 0.20 -9.27 11.79
N ARG A 148 0.65 -8.18 12.41
CA ARG A 148 -0.13 -7.39 13.36
C ARG A 148 -0.13 -5.93 12.94
N LEU A 149 -1.30 -5.29 13.03
CA LEU A 149 -1.45 -3.84 13.00
C LEU A 149 -1.77 -3.39 14.42
N GLN A 150 -1.02 -2.44 14.95
CA GLN A 150 -1.16 -1.99 16.35
C GLN A 150 -1.14 -0.47 16.45
N LYS A 151 -2.02 0.08 17.28
CA LYS A 151 -2.00 1.49 17.68
C LYS A 151 -1.07 1.69 18.87
N ILE A 152 -0.19 2.67 18.79
CA ILE A 152 0.69 3.05 19.89
C ILE A 152 -0.07 4.01 20.81
N GLN A 153 -0.23 3.62 22.08
CA GLN A 153 -0.86 4.45 23.10
C GLN A 153 0.19 5.23 23.92
N ASN A 154 1.31 4.59 24.22
CA ASN A 154 2.41 5.19 24.96
C ASN A 154 3.73 4.76 24.32
N LEU A 155 4.67 5.70 24.20
CA LEU A 155 5.98 5.48 23.60
C LEU A 155 7.06 5.97 24.57
N VAL A 156 8.04 5.11 24.84
CA VAL A 156 9.25 5.45 25.58
C VAL A 156 10.43 5.23 24.63
N MET A 157 11.23 6.27 24.39
CA MET A 157 12.42 6.21 23.56
C MET A 157 13.63 6.68 24.35
N ALA A 158 14.78 6.08 24.05
CA ALA A 158 16.09 6.47 24.55
C ALA A 158 17.12 6.22 23.45
N PHE A 159 18.16 7.05 23.40
CA PHE A 159 19.25 6.90 22.43
C PHE A 159 20.53 6.43 23.14
N GLY A 160 21.27 5.52 22.50
CA GLY A 160 22.47 4.91 23.08
C GLY A 160 23.60 5.91 23.44
N SER A 161 23.54 7.14 22.94
CA SER A 161 24.54 8.20 23.18
C SER A 161 24.18 9.19 24.30
N GLU A 162 22.96 9.18 24.85
CA GLU A 162 22.45 10.23 25.76
C GLU A 162 23.26 10.39 27.05
N ARG A 163 23.99 9.34 27.49
CA ARG A 163 24.85 9.41 28.69
C ARG A 163 26.26 9.94 28.43
N GLN A 164 26.77 9.94 27.19
CA GLN A 164 28.15 10.36 26.90
C GLN A 164 28.26 11.89 26.75
N GLU A 165 27.25 12.55 26.19
CA GLU A 165 27.25 14.01 25.98
C GLU A 165 27.10 14.80 27.29
N ALA A 166 26.28 14.30 28.23
CA ALA A 166 26.13 14.91 29.55
C ALA A 166 27.42 14.79 30.39
N ALA A 167 28.18 13.71 30.23
CA ALA A 167 29.45 13.51 30.93
C ALA A 167 30.60 14.36 30.37
N ASN A 168 30.59 14.67 29.07
CA ASN A 168 31.62 15.51 28.45
C ASN A 168 31.40 17.01 28.68
N LYS A 169 30.15 17.50 28.70
CA LYS A 169 29.84 18.91 29.04
C LYS A 169 30.24 19.27 30.48
N ASN A 170 30.19 18.33 31.41
CA ASN A 170 30.60 18.54 32.80
C ASN A 170 32.12 18.48 33.03
N LYS A 171 32.93 18.15 32.01
CA LYS A 171 34.39 18.13 32.08
C LYS A 171 35.06 19.37 31.44
N GLU A 172 34.29 20.20 30.75
CA GLU A 172 34.76 21.44 30.11
C GLU A 172 34.35 22.71 30.89
N GLY A 173 33.83 22.55 32.13
CA GLY A 173 33.45 23.64 33.04
C GLY A 173 34.36 23.74 34.26
#